data_AF-A0A836TQV2-F1
#
_entry.id   AF-A0A836TQV2-F1
#
_cell.length_a   1.000
_cell.length_b   1.000
_cell.length_c   1.000
_cell.angle_alpha   90.00
_cell.angle_beta   90.00
_cell.angle_gamma   90.00
#
_symmetry.space_group_name_H-M   'P 1'
#
loop_
_entity.id
_entity.type
_entity.pdbx_description
1 polymer ?
#
loop_
_entity_poly.entity_id
_entity_poly.type
_entity_poly.pdbx_seq_one_letter_code
_entity_poly.pdbx_strand_id
1 'polypeptide(L)'
;MPDQVSFVRGTTLNSPDIMRRAAVATAKFIISLGHDDNETLAAALGAAAVNDSSHIVAYFDEENFANILKAHCPQAECNVSLSIELMVRSAQDPGSSRVQSQLLSTLVGPTQFSLRVPADAKSVTYGALFVDMKDKHDATLFGVAQSELGDDLILNAPSEHQVSPGMILYFMAAQRIDPAQIDWGSVGVQ
;
A
#
# COMPACT_ATOMS: atom_id res chain seq x y z
N MET A 1 20.41 -13.20 7.10
CA MET A 1 19.95 -12.80 5.76
C MET A 1 19.85 -13.99 4.79
N PRO A 2 20.82 -14.93 4.69
CA PRO A 2 20.70 -16.08 3.78
C PRO A 2 19.50 -17.00 4.05
N ASP A 3 19.11 -17.18 5.32
CA ASP A 3 18.00 -18.07 5.69
C ASP A 3 16.59 -17.48 5.42
N GLN A 4 16.49 -16.23 4.96
CA GLN A 4 15.21 -15.56 4.71
C GLN A 4 14.93 -15.32 3.22
N VAL A 5 15.91 -15.58 2.35
CA VAL A 5 15.80 -15.29 0.91
C VAL A 5 16.25 -16.51 0.11
N SER A 6 15.40 -16.97 -0.80
CA SER A 6 15.68 -18.07 -1.74
C SER A 6 15.52 -17.58 -3.17
N PHE A 7 16.39 -18.07 -4.05
CA PHE A 7 16.38 -17.68 -5.46
C PHE A 7 16.01 -18.86 -6.35
N VAL A 8 15.12 -18.61 -7.31
CA VAL A 8 14.69 -19.57 -8.30
C VAL A 8 14.97 -18.99 -9.68
N ARG A 9 15.80 -19.68 -10.47
CA ARG A 9 16.12 -19.29 -11.84
C ARG A 9 15.28 -20.09 -12.85
N GLY A 10 14.77 -19.38 -13.86
CA GLY A 10 14.06 -19.92 -15.01
C GLY A 10 14.27 -19.11 -16.27
N THR A 11 13.66 -19.56 -17.36
CA THR A 11 13.68 -18.87 -18.65
C THR A 11 12.58 -17.82 -18.77
N THR A 12 11.40 -18.09 -18.22
CA THR A 12 10.28 -17.14 -18.15
C THR A 12 9.63 -17.22 -16.77
N LEU A 13 9.20 -16.06 -16.27
CA LEU A 13 8.57 -15.92 -14.95
C LEU A 13 7.21 -16.63 -14.87
N ASN A 14 6.51 -16.75 -16.00
CA ASN A 14 5.19 -17.38 -16.07
C ASN A 14 5.24 -18.91 -16.30
N SER A 15 6.41 -19.53 -16.28
CA SER A 15 6.51 -20.98 -16.52
C SER A 15 5.99 -21.79 -15.31
N PRO A 16 5.24 -22.88 -15.53
CA PRO A 16 4.70 -23.69 -14.44
C PRO A 16 5.77 -24.25 -13.48
N ASP A 17 6.96 -24.56 -14.00
CA ASP A 17 8.08 -25.02 -13.16
C ASP A 17 8.52 -23.96 -12.16
N ILE A 18 8.65 -22.71 -12.60
CA ILE A 18 9.09 -21.60 -11.76
C ILE A 18 8.05 -21.25 -10.72
N MET A 19 6.77 -21.17 -11.09
CA MET A 19 5.71 -20.89 -10.12
C MET A 19 5.65 -21.94 -9.02
N ARG A 20 5.80 -23.22 -9.38
CA ARG A 20 5.84 -24.32 -8.40
C ARG A 20 7.06 -24.20 -7.48
N ARG A 21 8.25 -23.98 -8.04
CA ARG A 21 9.50 -23.87 -7.26
C ARG A 21 9.55 -22.61 -6.39
N ALA A 22 8.88 -21.54 -6.80
CA ALA A 22 8.70 -20.32 -6.03
C ALA A 22 7.50 -20.36 -5.07
N ALA A 23 6.79 -21.50 -4.99
CA ALA A 23 5.63 -21.71 -4.11
C ALA A 23 4.50 -20.67 -4.28
N VAL A 24 4.28 -20.21 -5.51
CA VAL A 24 3.28 -19.19 -5.88
C VAL A 24 1.87 -19.55 -5.38
N ALA A 25 1.50 -20.83 -5.47
CA ALA A 25 0.21 -21.35 -5.01
C ALA A 25 -0.11 -21.10 -3.53
N THR A 26 0.90 -20.86 -2.70
CA THR A 26 0.76 -20.64 -1.25
C THR A 26 1.25 -19.26 -0.80
N ALA A 27 1.69 -18.42 -1.75
CA ALA A 27 2.20 -17.09 -1.44
C ALA A 27 1.06 -16.20 -0.95
N LYS A 28 1.30 -15.44 0.13
CA LYS A 28 0.38 -14.40 0.61
C LYS A 28 0.44 -13.14 -0.25
N PHE A 29 1.65 -12.78 -0.67
CA PHE A 29 1.96 -11.60 -1.47
C PHE A 29 2.82 -12.00 -2.65
N ILE A 30 2.54 -11.42 -3.81
CA ILE A 30 3.32 -11.62 -5.04
C ILE A 30 3.64 -10.26 -5.62
N ILE A 31 4.92 -9.96 -5.80
CA ILE A 31 5.37 -8.75 -6.50
C ILE A 31 5.85 -9.17 -7.89
N SER A 32 5.18 -8.70 -8.93
CA SER A 32 5.53 -8.92 -10.33
C SER A 32 6.31 -7.73 -10.86
N LEU A 33 7.58 -7.97 -11.22
CA LEU A 33 8.46 -7.01 -11.86
C LEU A 33 9.34 -7.74 -12.88
N GLY A 34 8.95 -7.67 -14.14
CA GLY A 34 9.70 -8.19 -15.27
C GLY A 34 10.70 -7.16 -15.82
N HIS A 35 11.37 -7.54 -16.90
CA HIS A 35 12.25 -6.63 -17.65
C HIS A 35 11.49 -5.52 -18.38
N ASP A 36 10.28 -5.84 -18.83
CA ASP A 36 9.36 -4.93 -19.50
C ASP A 36 7.90 -5.21 -19.08
N ASP A 37 6.98 -4.35 -19.51
CA ASP A 37 5.56 -4.45 -19.18
C ASP A 37 4.90 -5.75 -19.68
N ASN A 38 5.37 -6.32 -20.80
CA ASN A 38 4.84 -7.58 -21.31
C ASN A 38 5.21 -8.73 -20.38
N GLU A 39 6.47 -8.77 -19.94
CA GLU A 39 6.94 -9.78 -19.01
C GLU A 39 6.27 -9.64 -17.64
N THR A 40 6.13 -8.41 -17.13
CA THR A 40 5.41 -8.15 -15.87
C THR A 40 3.95 -8.60 -15.95
N LEU A 41 3.25 -8.28 -17.05
CA LEU A 41 1.86 -8.67 -17.27
C LEU A 41 1.72 -10.19 -17.34
N ALA A 42 2.59 -10.86 -18.11
CA ALA A 42 2.56 -12.31 -18.26
C ALA A 42 2.85 -13.03 -16.94
N ALA A 43 3.80 -12.52 -16.15
CA ALA A 43 4.11 -13.05 -14.82
C ALA A 43 2.95 -12.88 -13.84
N ALA A 44 2.32 -11.70 -13.80
CA ALA A 44 1.20 -11.40 -12.91
C ALA A 44 -0.05 -12.24 -13.25
N LEU A 45 -0.43 -12.32 -14.53
CA LEU A 45 -1.55 -13.16 -14.98
C LEU A 45 -1.30 -14.64 -14.70
N GLY A 46 -0.07 -15.10 -14.93
CA GLY A 46 0.32 -16.47 -14.63
C GLY A 46 0.22 -16.78 -13.13
N ALA A 47 0.68 -15.84 -12.28
CA ALA A 47 0.57 -15.98 -10.83
C ALA A 47 -0.88 -16.00 -10.35
N ALA A 48 -1.73 -15.11 -10.86
CA ALA A 48 -3.16 -15.06 -10.56
C ALA A 48 -3.87 -16.36 -10.96
N ALA A 49 -3.53 -16.94 -12.11
CA ALA A 49 -4.08 -18.22 -12.56
C ALA A 49 -3.73 -19.40 -11.65
N VAL A 50 -2.64 -19.31 -10.89
CA VAL A 50 -2.21 -20.35 -9.92
C VAL A 50 -2.72 -20.05 -8.51
N ASN A 51 -2.83 -18.78 -8.13
CA ASN A 51 -3.27 -18.34 -6.81
C ASN A 51 -4.17 -17.11 -6.92
N ASP A 52 -5.47 -17.37 -6.92
CA ASP A 52 -6.50 -16.33 -7.01
C ASP A 52 -6.74 -15.61 -5.66
N SER A 53 -6.04 -16.04 -4.59
CA SER A 53 -6.19 -15.50 -3.24
C SER A 53 -5.01 -14.64 -2.76
N SER A 54 -3.92 -14.59 -3.52
CA SER A 54 -2.76 -13.78 -3.18
C SER A 54 -2.98 -12.31 -3.48
N HIS A 55 -2.41 -11.43 -2.65
CA HIS A 55 -2.31 -10.01 -2.99
C HIS A 55 -1.20 -9.82 -4.02
N ILE A 56 -1.57 -9.51 -5.26
CA ILE A 56 -0.64 -9.32 -6.38
C ILE A 56 -0.39 -7.83 -6.55
N VAL A 57 0.88 -7.45 -6.54
CA VAL A 57 1.36 -6.09 -6.85
C VAL A 57 2.17 -6.14 -8.13
N ALA A 58 1.87 -5.29 -9.10
CA ALA A 58 2.61 -5.18 -10.35
C ALA A 58 3.03 -3.74 -10.62
N TYR A 59 4.19 -3.56 -11.24
CA TYR A 59 4.66 -2.26 -11.71
C TYR A 59 4.69 -2.23 -13.24
N PHE A 60 4.14 -1.17 -13.82
CA PHE A 60 4.15 -0.94 -15.27
C PHE A 60 4.70 0.46 -15.58
N ASP A 61 5.40 0.59 -16.70
CA ASP A 61 5.76 1.90 -17.22
C ASP A 61 4.58 2.54 -17.97
N GLU A 62 3.77 1.74 -18.67
CA GLU A 62 2.60 2.19 -19.42
C GLU A 62 1.27 1.84 -18.72
N GLU A 63 0.40 2.85 -18.58
CA GLU A 63 -0.92 2.70 -17.94
C GLU A 63 -1.84 1.68 -18.63
N ASN A 64 -1.68 1.49 -19.93
CA ASN A 64 -2.46 0.51 -20.68
C ASN A 64 -2.26 -0.93 -20.18
N PHE A 65 -1.04 -1.31 -19.79
CA PHE A 65 -0.77 -2.64 -19.26
C PHE A 65 -1.38 -2.84 -17.87
N ALA A 66 -1.31 -1.80 -17.03
CA ALA A 66 -2.00 -1.79 -15.74
C ALA A 66 -3.51 -2.00 -15.91
N ASN A 67 -4.13 -1.33 -16.89
CA ASN A 67 -5.55 -1.48 -17.19
C ASN A 67 -5.90 -2.89 -17.66
N ILE A 68 -5.06 -3.52 -18.49
CA ILE A 68 -5.25 -4.91 -18.93
C ILE A 68 -5.19 -5.86 -17.73
N LEU A 69 -4.20 -5.72 -16.85
CA LEU A 69 -4.09 -6.57 -15.66
C LEU A 69 -5.32 -6.38 -14.75
N LYS A 70 -5.74 -5.15 -14.46
CA LYS A 70 -6.94 -4.88 -13.64
C LYS A 70 -8.21 -5.47 -14.24
N ALA A 71 -8.35 -5.45 -15.57
CA ALA A 71 -9.51 -6.02 -16.25
C ALA A 71 -9.64 -7.54 -16.06
N HIS A 72 -8.51 -8.25 -15.92
CA HIS A 72 -8.48 -9.71 -15.72
C HIS A 72 -8.32 -10.12 -14.26
N CYS A 73 -7.67 -9.28 -13.44
CA CYS A 73 -7.37 -9.50 -12.03
C CYS A 73 -7.77 -8.23 -11.25
N PRO A 74 -9.05 -8.05 -10.92
CA PRO A 74 -9.54 -6.82 -10.28
C PRO A 74 -8.94 -6.54 -8.89
N GLN A 75 -8.44 -7.58 -8.23
CA GLN A 75 -7.80 -7.48 -6.92
C GLN A 75 -6.30 -7.15 -7.00
N ALA A 76 -5.71 -7.08 -8.20
CA ALA A 76 -4.31 -6.76 -8.36
C ALA A 76 -4.04 -5.25 -8.20
N GLU A 77 -3.06 -4.93 -7.38
CA GLU A 77 -2.59 -3.57 -7.18
C GLU A 77 -1.55 -3.22 -8.25
N CYS A 78 -1.95 -2.40 -9.23
CA CYS A 78 -1.06 -1.98 -10.31
C CYS A 78 -0.52 -0.58 -10.03
N ASN A 79 0.79 -0.46 -10.01
CA ASN A 79 1.52 0.79 -9.88
C ASN A 79 2.06 1.20 -11.25
N VAL A 80 1.98 2.49 -11.56
CA VAL A 80 2.60 3.09 -12.75
C VAL A 80 3.66 4.11 -12.34
N SER A 81 4.60 4.40 -13.24
CA SER A 81 5.63 5.41 -12.98
C SER A 81 5.03 6.76 -12.64
N LEU A 82 5.38 7.31 -11.47
CA LEU A 82 5.01 8.67 -11.04
C LEU A 82 6.10 9.71 -11.41
N SER A 83 7.08 9.32 -12.24
CA SER A 83 8.30 10.10 -12.44
C SER A 83 8.02 11.49 -13.01
N ILE A 84 7.01 11.63 -13.87
CA ILE A 84 6.65 12.91 -14.49
C ILE A 84 6.04 13.84 -13.45
N GLU A 85 5.11 13.34 -12.64
CA GLU A 85 4.46 14.07 -11.56
C GLU A 85 5.47 14.55 -10.52
N LEU A 86 6.43 13.68 -10.15
CA LEU A 86 7.53 14.02 -9.25
C LEU A 86 8.43 15.12 -9.83
N MET A 87 8.73 15.09 -11.15
CA MET A 87 9.49 16.14 -11.82
C MET A 87 8.75 17.48 -11.83
N VAL A 88 7.46 17.48 -12.18
CA VAL A 88 6.62 18.69 -12.19
C VAL A 88 6.54 19.29 -10.79
N ARG A 89 6.32 18.47 -9.76
CA ARG A 89 6.33 18.93 -8.36
C ARG A 89 7.67 19.48 -7.93
N SER A 90 8.77 18.84 -8.33
CA SER A 90 10.11 19.34 -8.02
C SER A 90 10.43 20.67 -8.71
N ALA A 91 9.89 20.89 -9.91
CA ALA A 91 10.06 22.15 -10.64
C ALA A 91 9.24 23.30 -10.03
N GLN A 92 8.04 23.01 -9.53
CA GLN A 92 7.18 23.98 -8.86
C GLN A 92 7.68 24.30 -7.44
N ASP A 93 8.03 23.26 -6.70
CA ASP A 93 8.41 23.31 -5.30
C ASP A 93 9.75 22.58 -5.10
N PRO A 94 10.90 23.27 -5.22
CA PRO A 94 12.21 22.65 -5.07
C PRO A 94 12.35 21.88 -3.75
N GLY A 95 12.72 20.61 -3.85
CA GLY A 95 12.87 19.70 -2.70
C GLY A 95 11.65 18.86 -2.36
N SER A 96 10.50 19.07 -3.01
CA SER A 96 9.27 18.29 -2.80
C SER A 96 9.43 16.79 -3.08
N SER A 97 10.24 16.41 -4.08
CA SER A 97 10.57 14.99 -4.36
C SER A 97 11.27 14.29 -3.20
N ARG A 98 12.01 15.01 -2.35
CA ARG A 98 12.65 14.42 -1.17
C ARG A 98 11.63 14.04 -0.11
N VAL A 99 10.57 14.84 0.04
CA VAL A 99 9.46 14.54 0.97
C VAL A 99 8.77 13.25 0.52
N GLN A 100 8.43 13.14 -0.76
CA GLN A 100 7.81 11.95 -1.35
C GLN A 100 8.71 10.71 -1.21
N SER A 101 10.00 10.84 -1.50
CA SER A 101 10.97 9.74 -1.34
C SER A 101 11.10 9.28 0.11
N GLN A 102 11.06 10.20 1.07
CA GLN A 102 11.15 9.86 2.49
C GLN A 102 9.89 9.15 2.99
N LEU A 103 8.70 9.61 2.57
CA LEU A 103 7.43 8.95 2.90
C LEU A 103 7.37 7.49 2.42
N LEU A 104 8.03 7.17 1.30
CA LEU A 104 8.11 5.81 0.74
C LEU A 104 9.29 4.99 1.29
N SER A 105 10.25 5.63 1.96
CA SER A 105 11.46 4.95 2.42
C SER A 105 11.16 4.05 3.61
N THR A 106 11.64 2.80 3.57
CA THR A 106 11.66 1.91 4.74
C THR A 106 12.97 1.99 5.52
N LEU A 107 13.93 2.79 5.04
CA LEU A 107 15.29 2.88 5.58
C LEU A 107 15.55 4.21 6.29
N VAL A 108 14.86 5.28 5.91
CA VAL A 108 15.17 6.64 6.35
C VAL A 108 13.93 7.35 6.87
N GLY A 109 13.92 7.65 8.17
CA GLY A 109 12.91 8.49 8.81
C GLY A 109 11.53 7.83 8.94
N PRO A 110 10.52 8.60 9.39
CA PRO A 110 9.13 8.16 9.40
C PRO A 110 8.65 7.81 7.99
N THR A 111 7.88 6.74 7.88
CA THR A 111 7.33 6.22 6.62
C THR A 111 5.82 6.11 6.70
N GLN A 112 5.17 5.83 5.57
CA GLN A 112 3.74 5.61 5.55
C GLN A 112 3.35 4.20 6.02
N PHE A 113 2.28 4.15 6.82
CA PHE A 113 1.61 2.93 7.22
C PHE A 113 0.10 3.08 7.03
N SER A 114 -0.56 1.94 6.91
CA SER A 114 -2.01 1.85 7.01
C SER A 114 -2.42 0.88 8.12
N LEU A 115 -3.60 1.12 8.68
CA LEU A 115 -4.26 0.21 9.60
C LEU A 115 -5.78 0.21 9.36
N ARG A 116 -6.43 -0.90 9.69
CA ARG A 116 -7.88 -1.00 9.71
C ARG A 116 -8.41 -0.65 11.09
N VAL A 117 -9.44 0.19 11.14
CA VAL A 117 -10.16 0.51 12.37
C VAL A 117 -10.85 -0.77 12.89
N PRO A 118 -10.61 -1.18 14.14
CA PRO A 118 -11.21 -2.39 14.72
C PRO A 118 -12.73 -2.39 14.65
N ALA A 119 -13.33 -3.58 14.52
CA ALA A 119 -14.79 -3.74 14.40
C ALA A 119 -15.54 -3.31 15.68
N ASP A 120 -14.87 -3.41 16.83
CA ASP A 120 -15.36 -3.04 18.16
C ASP A 120 -15.01 -1.60 18.56
N ALA A 121 -14.29 -0.86 17.71
CA ALA A 121 -13.97 0.54 17.96
C ALA A 121 -15.23 1.42 17.93
N LYS A 122 -15.22 2.51 18.69
CA LYS A 122 -16.25 3.55 18.59
C LYS A 122 -15.97 4.43 17.37
N SER A 123 -17.02 4.93 16.73
CA SER A 123 -16.86 5.96 15.69
C SER A 123 -16.35 7.26 16.32
N VAL A 124 -15.31 7.83 15.72
CA VAL A 124 -14.62 9.04 16.19
C VAL A 124 -14.53 10.06 15.06
N THR A 125 -14.27 11.32 15.40
CA THR A 125 -14.01 12.34 14.38
C THR A 125 -12.55 12.30 13.93
N TYR A 126 -12.30 12.56 12.66
CA TYR A 126 -10.96 12.56 12.08
C TYR A 126 -10.03 13.54 12.81
N GLY A 127 -10.53 14.72 13.18
CA GLY A 127 -9.75 15.73 13.90
C GLY A 127 -9.34 15.29 15.30
N ALA A 128 -10.26 14.66 16.06
CA ALA A 128 -9.94 14.13 17.38
C ALA A 128 -8.91 13.00 17.29
N LEU A 129 -9.07 12.12 16.31
CA LEU A 129 -8.12 11.03 16.07
C LEU A 129 -6.76 11.54 15.63
N PHE A 130 -6.71 12.58 14.80
CA PHE A 130 -5.46 13.22 14.37
C PHE A 130 -4.65 13.72 15.58
N VAL A 131 -5.31 14.43 16.50
CA VAL A 131 -4.68 14.94 17.74
C VAL A 131 -4.21 13.77 18.61
N ASP A 132 -5.06 12.77 18.84
CA ASP A 132 -4.72 11.61 19.66
C ASP A 132 -3.50 10.84 19.13
N MET A 133 -3.49 10.56 17.81
CA MET A 133 -2.37 9.94 17.10
C MET A 133 -1.08 10.75 17.26
N LYS A 134 -1.17 12.07 17.14
CA LYS A 134 0.00 12.95 17.24
C LYS A 134 0.54 13.00 18.66
N ASP A 135 -0.33 13.18 19.64
CA ASP A 135 0.07 13.38 21.04
C ASP A 135 0.54 12.07 21.70
N LYS A 136 -0.12 10.94 21.43
CA LYS A 136 0.19 9.66 22.07
C LYS A 136 1.22 8.82 21.32
N HIS A 137 1.32 8.98 20.00
CA HIS A 137 2.14 8.09 19.16
C HIS A 137 3.15 8.81 18.26
N ASP A 138 3.23 10.14 18.32
CA ASP A 138 4.04 10.96 17.41
C ASP A 138 3.75 10.67 15.92
N ALA A 139 2.50 10.29 15.62
CA ALA A 139 2.06 9.89 14.30
C ALA A 139 1.17 10.94 13.65
N THR A 140 1.38 11.18 12.36
CA THR A 140 0.58 12.13 11.57
C THR A 140 -0.43 11.35 10.73
N LEU A 141 -1.71 11.42 11.10
CA LEU A 141 -2.80 10.91 10.28
C LEU A 141 -2.99 11.81 9.06
N PHE A 142 -2.99 11.26 7.84
CA PHE A 142 -3.13 12.07 6.63
C PHE A 142 -4.14 11.55 5.63
N GLY A 143 -4.76 10.39 5.86
CA GLY A 143 -5.79 9.87 4.97
C GLY A 143 -6.70 8.85 5.61
N VAL A 144 -7.88 8.70 5.02
CA VAL A 144 -8.88 7.70 5.38
C VAL A 144 -9.59 7.18 4.12
N ALA A 145 -9.90 5.89 4.08
CA ALA A 145 -10.66 5.24 3.02
C ALA A 145 -11.63 4.20 3.61
N GLN A 146 -12.70 3.85 2.89
CA GLN A 146 -13.57 2.73 3.23
C GLN A 146 -13.11 1.44 2.54
N SER A 147 -12.55 1.55 1.33
CA SER A 147 -12.06 0.41 0.55
C SER A 147 -10.65 0.00 0.97
N GLU A 148 -10.34 -1.30 0.84
CA GLU A 148 -9.00 -1.83 1.11
C GLU A 148 -7.94 -1.32 0.13
N LEU A 149 -8.34 -1.10 -1.13
CA LEU A 149 -7.48 -0.59 -2.19
C LEU A 149 -7.34 0.94 -2.18
N GLY A 150 -8.15 1.64 -1.38
CA GLY A 150 -8.06 3.10 -1.22
C GLY A 150 -8.58 3.91 -2.40
N ASP A 151 -9.44 3.35 -3.25
CA ASP A 151 -10.03 4.06 -4.41
C ASP A 151 -10.86 5.29 -3.97
N ASP A 152 -11.37 5.26 -2.74
CA ASP A 152 -12.15 6.31 -2.10
C ASP A 152 -11.34 7.11 -1.07
N LEU A 153 -10.01 7.06 -1.15
CA LEU A 153 -9.09 7.77 -0.25
C LEU A 153 -9.38 9.28 -0.19
N ILE A 154 -9.67 9.75 1.02
CA ILE A 154 -9.75 11.18 1.35
C ILE A 154 -8.48 11.56 2.09
N LEU A 155 -7.56 12.23 1.39
CA LEU A 155 -6.39 12.85 2.01
C LEU A 155 -6.80 14.09 2.81
N ASN A 156 -6.24 14.23 4.01
CA ASN A 156 -6.50 15.32 4.94
C ASN A 156 -8.00 15.61 5.09
N ALA A 157 -8.76 14.59 5.49
CA ALA A 157 -10.21 14.71 5.65
C ALA A 157 -10.59 15.83 6.64
N PRO A 158 -11.77 16.46 6.47
CA PRO A 158 -12.23 17.48 7.41
C PRO A 158 -12.29 16.96 8.85
N SER A 159 -12.03 17.82 9.83
CA SER A 159 -12.00 17.42 11.25
C SER A 159 -13.26 16.69 11.72
N GLU A 160 -14.43 17.07 11.21
CA GLU A 160 -15.73 16.48 11.55
C GLU A 160 -16.04 15.17 10.80
N HIS A 161 -15.17 14.74 9.88
CA HIS A 161 -15.37 13.51 9.14
C HIS A 161 -15.39 12.32 10.10
N GLN A 162 -16.39 11.45 9.95
CA GLN A 162 -16.57 10.28 10.80
C GLN A 162 -15.61 9.16 10.36
N VAL A 163 -14.80 8.69 11.31
CA VAL A 163 -13.98 7.49 11.18
C VAL A 163 -14.72 6.36 11.88
N SER A 164 -15.28 5.46 11.10
CA SER A 164 -16.07 4.32 11.57
C SER A 164 -15.27 3.01 11.54
N PRO A 165 -15.71 1.99 12.30
CA PRO A 165 -15.16 0.64 12.24
C PRO A 165 -15.04 0.11 10.81
N GLY A 166 -13.95 -0.60 10.52
CA GLY A 166 -13.69 -1.19 9.20
C GLY A 166 -13.01 -0.27 8.19
N MET A 167 -13.02 1.06 8.40
CA MET A 167 -12.28 2.00 7.55
C MET A 167 -10.77 1.78 7.64
N ILE A 168 -10.05 2.21 6.60
CA ILE A 168 -8.59 2.18 6.52
C ILE A 168 -8.06 3.58 6.81
N LEU A 169 -7.11 3.68 7.72
CA LEU A 169 -6.40 4.91 8.05
C LEU A 169 -4.99 4.87 7.48
N TYR A 170 -4.55 6.01 6.93
CA TYR A 170 -3.21 6.20 6.42
C TYR A 170 -2.49 7.26 7.24
N PHE A 171 -1.33 6.90 7.76
CA PHE A 171 -0.57 7.74 8.68
C PHE A 171 0.93 7.60 8.47
N MET A 172 1.67 8.60 8.91
CA MET A 172 3.12 8.61 8.93
C MET A 172 3.61 8.45 10.37
N ALA A 173 4.52 7.50 10.60
CA ALA A 173 5.12 7.27 11.90
C ALA A 173 6.52 6.66 11.76
N ALA A 174 7.33 6.70 12.83
CA ALA A 174 8.63 6.04 12.86
C ALA A 174 8.51 4.50 12.88
N GLN A 175 7.39 3.98 13.40
CA GLN A 175 7.10 2.55 13.50
C GLN A 175 5.61 2.29 13.25
N ARG A 176 5.29 1.06 12.84
CA ARG A 176 3.89 0.65 12.64
C ARG A 176 3.16 0.66 13.98
N ILE A 177 1.99 1.27 14.01
CA ILE A 177 1.07 1.27 15.15
C ILE A 177 0.06 0.16 14.95
N ASP A 178 -0.10 -0.70 15.96
CA ASP A 178 -1.15 -1.72 15.98
C ASP A 178 -2.48 -1.06 16.40
N PRO A 179 -3.62 -1.37 15.76
CA PRO A 179 -4.91 -0.84 16.15
C PRO A 179 -5.25 -1.00 17.64
N ALA A 180 -4.75 -2.03 18.31
CA ALA A 180 -4.94 -2.28 19.74
C ALA A 180 -4.17 -1.30 20.65
N GLN A 181 -3.21 -0.56 20.12
CA GLN A 181 -2.45 0.47 20.85
C GLN A 181 -3.19 1.80 20.91
N ILE A 182 -4.22 1.99 20.08
CA ILE A 182 -5.03 3.20 20.06
C ILE A 182 -6.21 3.00 21.01
N ASP A 183 -6.36 3.89 21.99
CA ASP A 183 -7.49 3.88 22.92
C ASP A 183 -8.70 4.59 22.28
N TRP A 184 -9.36 3.87 21.37
CA TRP A 184 -10.54 4.32 20.63
C TRP A 184 -11.69 4.83 21.51
N GLY A 185 -11.77 4.39 22.78
CA GLY A 185 -12.78 4.84 23.73
C GLY A 185 -12.52 6.25 24.28
N SER A 186 -11.26 6.66 24.34
CA SER A 186 -10.81 7.95 24.87
C SER A 186 -10.69 9.06 23.82
N VAL A 187 -10.66 8.71 22.53
CA VAL A 187 -10.49 9.68 21.44
C VAL A 187 -11.65 10.67 21.42
N GLY A 188 -11.32 11.97 21.51
CA GLY A 188 -12.30 13.05 21.51
C GLY A 188 -13.08 13.24 22.83
N VAL A 189 -12.68 12.54 23.90
CA VAL A 189 -13.15 12.81 25.26
C VAL A 189 -12.20 13.83 25.89
N GLN A 190 -12.50 15.11 25.73
CA GLN A 190 -11.90 16.22 26.47
C GLN A 190 -12.99 16.99 27.21
#